data_AF-A0AAU9IT12-F1
#
_entry.id   AF-A0AAU9IT12-F1
#
_cell.length_a   1.000
_cell.length_b   1.000
_cell.length_c   1.000
_cell.angle_alpha   90.00
_cell.angle_beta   90.00
_cell.angle_gamma   90.00
#
_symmetry.space_group_name_H-M   'P 1'
#
loop_
_entity.id
_entity.type
_entity.pdbx_description
1 polymer ?
#
loop_
_entity_poly.entity_id
_entity_poly.type
_entity_poly.pdbx_seq_one_letter_code
_entity_poly.pdbx_strand_id
1 'polypeptide(L)'
;MRRYRPRSSASQTSKDLLLERSLPSPFDFKEKTQAENELEFELKSSGNFGTVEDSESSRKRTLDLLETQTQNFNKDLEDQLIARDHHINELNNSILMLRTIVKIKEDEISQLKNTNLMESESRDSIENYKKQIEEYRKSDCLLSSEKEKLKKEIEETKEKIAELKSQLEIKESSQNEIKKDIKEISEVFTRMSSLNSELQEKVEKLSEELQETYRKYYEAEIKAKFADKLQLEIDSIIKSKSKLKRENTSYLATQESIKEKLSQANEAILAYEEMLNSLLADLKSEEYLENKLKSAAQFCIDFQEMNEKLKNSLNSADFHQENNNQKNEEIKNAKIEQLEEENSKQRIQITELNEKIETLQLEIDTLTRLNQKLKSDFLESTSKIKNQFNIIKSQNDKYKDQRKQAIAERDTKDIELQEMKIRLAHASEKIEKIREHNRTLNEKISQMQHHHANSQSETLPLDIYKNSKELAYNEVLREEIFKKDTELVRKSKDILRLEKELKELKDTIIQAKSQINEDEYQNILDDKDKEIEILKGMLKGAYSETRVKEGKLFMMRRKLGNISDKLGSMTDRNEHTRQHTTLI
;
A
#
# COMPACT_ATOMS: atom_id res chain seq x y z
N MET A 1 13.19 -29.92 -36.81
CA MET A 1 13.38 -31.38 -36.96
C MET A 1 13.00 -32.07 -35.65
N ARG A 2 12.50 -33.31 -35.74
CA ARG A 2 11.97 -34.21 -34.68
C ARG A 2 10.46 -34.08 -34.36
N ARG A 3 9.69 -34.89 -35.11
CA ARG A 3 8.28 -35.25 -34.88
C ARG A 3 8.21 -36.29 -33.75
N TYR A 4 7.32 -36.11 -32.78
CA TYR A 4 6.97 -37.13 -31.79
C TYR A 4 5.52 -37.58 -32.04
N ARG A 5 5.34 -38.88 -32.32
CA ARG A 5 4.05 -39.59 -32.39
C ARG A 5 3.68 -40.11 -30.98
N PRO A 6 2.41 -40.08 -30.56
CA PRO A 6 1.93 -40.98 -29.52
C PRO A 6 1.36 -42.26 -30.14
N ARG A 7 1.76 -43.39 -29.54
CA ARG A 7 1.31 -44.76 -29.81
C ARG A 7 -0.08 -45.00 -29.21
N SER A 8 -0.86 -45.79 -29.93
CA SER A 8 -2.06 -46.48 -29.48
C SER A 8 -1.71 -47.60 -28.49
N SER A 9 -2.30 -47.57 -27.30
CA SER A 9 -2.36 -48.72 -26.39
C SER A 9 -3.72 -49.39 -26.54
N ALA A 10 -3.71 -50.53 -27.23
CA ALA A 10 -4.73 -51.55 -27.16
C ALA A 10 -4.61 -52.26 -25.81
N SER A 11 -5.70 -52.38 -25.07
CA SER A 11 -5.81 -53.23 -23.88
C SER A 11 -6.73 -54.38 -24.21
N GLN A 12 -6.12 -55.55 -24.37
CA GLN A 12 -6.74 -56.87 -24.39
C GLN A 12 -7.14 -57.26 -22.96
N THR A 13 -8.40 -57.65 -22.75
CA THR A 13 -8.95 -58.47 -21.64
C THR A 13 -10.47 -58.48 -21.89
N SER A 14 -11.23 -59.57 -22.02
CA SER A 14 -11.03 -60.92 -21.54
C SER A 14 -11.76 -61.93 -22.44
N LYS A 15 -11.08 -63.05 -22.66
CA LYS A 15 -11.58 -64.33 -23.13
C LYS A 15 -12.50 -64.99 -22.09
N ASP A 16 -13.30 -65.91 -22.60
CA ASP A 16 -13.86 -67.10 -21.94
C ASP A 16 -15.09 -66.91 -21.03
N LEU A 17 -16.25 -67.35 -21.55
CA LEU A 17 -17.14 -68.34 -20.92
C LEU A 17 -18.32 -68.64 -21.87
N LEU A 18 -18.09 -69.53 -22.82
CA LEU A 18 -19.14 -70.31 -23.48
C LEU A 18 -19.61 -71.37 -22.47
N LEU A 19 -20.82 -71.21 -21.95
CA LEU A 19 -21.51 -72.27 -21.22
C LEU A 19 -22.54 -72.90 -22.16
N GLU A 20 -22.12 -73.96 -22.85
CA GLU A 20 -23.04 -74.94 -23.42
C GLU A 20 -23.78 -75.63 -22.26
N ARG A 21 -25.11 -75.49 -22.22
CA ARG A 21 -25.98 -76.37 -21.43
C ARG A 21 -26.80 -77.21 -22.40
N SER A 22 -26.27 -78.40 -22.65
CA SER A 22 -27.02 -79.60 -23.00
C SER A 22 -27.98 -79.96 -21.86
N LEU A 23 -29.16 -80.52 -22.22
CA LEU A 23 -30.05 -81.42 -21.46
C LEU A 23 -31.43 -81.45 -22.18
N PRO A 24 -32.28 -82.50 -22.02
CA PRO A 24 -32.07 -83.88 -22.41
C PRO A 24 -33.20 -84.41 -23.34
N SER A 25 -32.88 -85.40 -24.16
CA SER A 25 -33.84 -86.32 -24.80
C SER A 25 -34.57 -87.15 -23.72
N PRO A 26 -35.87 -87.43 -23.91
CA PRO A 26 -36.47 -88.62 -23.32
C PRO A 26 -37.23 -89.49 -24.33
N PHE A 27 -36.73 -90.74 -24.42
CA PHE A 27 -37.45 -92.00 -24.51
C PHE A 27 -38.10 -92.44 -25.83
N ASP A 28 -37.33 -93.27 -26.54
CA ASP A 28 -37.77 -94.43 -27.32
C ASP A 28 -38.74 -95.33 -26.51
N PHE A 29 -39.87 -95.69 -27.12
CA PHE A 29 -40.61 -96.90 -26.77
C PHE A 29 -40.55 -97.86 -27.96
N LYS A 30 -39.71 -98.89 -27.84
CA LYS A 30 -39.71 -100.07 -28.70
C LYS A 30 -40.58 -101.16 -28.10
N GLU A 31 -41.29 -101.82 -29.01
CA GLU A 31 -41.92 -103.13 -28.99
C GLU A 31 -41.41 -104.14 -27.93
N LYS A 32 -42.36 -104.89 -27.37
CA LYS A 32 -42.17 -106.31 -27.03
C LYS A 32 -43.45 -107.10 -27.30
N THR A 33 -43.30 -108.07 -28.19
CA THR A 33 -44.14 -109.25 -28.44
C THR A 33 -43.93 -110.32 -27.37
N GLN A 34 -44.99 -111.08 -27.06
CA GLN A 34 -45.05 -112.47 -26.55
C GLN A 34 -46.55 -112.82 -26.42
N ALA A 35 -47.17 -113.68 -27.23
CA ALA A 35 -47.00 -115.13 -27.44
C ALA A 35 -47.68 -115.99 -26.35
N GLU A 36 -48.54 -116.90 -26.83
CA GLU A 36 -48.86 -118.27 -26.36
C GLU A 36 -50.17 -118.62 -25.63
N ASN A 37 -50.68 -119.79 -26.08
CA ASN A 37 -51.63 -120.78 -25.52
C ASN A 37 -53.09 -120.68 -26.02
N GLU A 38 -53.50 -121.42 -27.06
CA GLU A 38 -53.75 -122.88 -27.18
C GLU A 38 -54.83 -123.43 -26.21
N LEU A 39 -55.93 -123.91 -26.79
CA LEU A 39 -56.68 -125.08 -26.31
C LEU A 39 -57.59 -125.60 -27.43
N GLU A 40 -57.11 -126.64 -28.11
CA GLU A 40 -57.89 -127.61 -28.88
C GLU A 40 -58.80 -128.42 -27.94
N PHE A 41 -59.99 -128.85 -28.41
CA PHE A 41 -60.66 -130.00 -27.81
C PHE A 41 -61.37 -130.87 -28.87
N GLU A 42 -61.18 -132.18 -28.70
CA GLU A 42 -61.29 -133.28 -29.65
C GLU A 42 -62.71 -133.63 -30.13
N LEU A 43 -62.78 -134.05 -31.40
CA LEU A 43 -63.79 -134.94 -31.98
C LEU A 43 -63.42 -136.41 -31.68
N LYS A 44 -64.36 -137.20 -31.14
CA LYS A 44 -64.31 -138.68 -31.15
C LYS A 44 -65.63 -139.28 -31.62
N SER A 45 -65.50 -140.24 -32.53
CA SER A 45 -66.51 -140.99 -33.26
C SER A 45 -66.66 -142.42 -32.72
N SER A 46 -67.84 -143.02 -32.94
CA SER A 46 -68.16 -144.46 -33.14
C SER A 46 -69.67 -144.63 -32.85
N GLY A 47 -70.52 -145.38 -33.55
CA GLY A 47 -70.38 -146.39 -34.60
C GLY A 47 -71.32 -147.56 -34.28
N ASN A 48 -72.38 -147.80 -35.08
CA ASN A 48 -72.79 -149.12 -35.60
C ASN A 48 -74.21 -149.15 -36.21
N PHE A 49 -74.28 -149.91 -37.31
CA PHE A 49 -75.42 -150.22 -38.17
C PHE A 49 -76.29 -151.36 -37.60
N GLY A 50 -77.59 -151.34 -37.92
CA GLY A 50 -78.51 -152.48 -37.77
C GLY A 50 -79.91 -152.22 -38.34
N THR A 51 -80.12 -152.66 -39.59
CA THR A 51 -81.36 -153.14 -40.27
C THR A 51 -82.73 -152.67 -39.74
N VAL A 52 -83.51 -151.85 -40.48
CA VAL A 52 -84.52 -152.25 -41.50
C VAL A 52 -85.45 -153.32 -40.91
N GLU A 53 -86.65 -153.04 -40.40
CA GLU A 53 -87.83 -152.68 -41.19
C GLU A 53 -89.01 -152.41 -40.21
N ASP A 54 -88.99 -151.26 -39.51
CA ASP A 54 -90.16 -150.68 -38.79
C ASP A 54 -89.96 -149.13 -38.71
N SER A 55 -89.32 -148.58 -39.75
CA SER A 55 -88.48 -147.36 -39.72
C SER A 55 -89.07 -146.12 -40.39
N GLU A 56 -90.40 -145.92 -40.36
CA GLU A 56 -91.02 -144.72 -40.92
C GLU A 56 -91.80 -143.86 -39.91
N SER A 57 -92.38 -144.44 -38.85
CA SER A 57 -93.13 -143.64 -37.85
C SER A 57 -92.27 -143.08 -36.71
N SER A 58 -91.16 -143.74 -36.36
CA SER A 58 -90.19 -143.19 -35.39
C SER A 58 -89.24 -142.17 -36.02
N ARG A 59 -88.94 -142.32 -37.32
CA ARG A 59 -88.01 -141.45 -38.06
C ARG A 59 -88.54 -140.03 -38.24
N LYS A 60 -89.87 -139.89 -38.45
CA LYS A 60 -90.55 -138.59 -38.49
C LYS A 60 -90.53 -137.88 -37.13
N ARG A 61 -90.74 -138.60 -36.02
CA ARG A 61 -90.62 -138.03 -34.67
C ARG A 61 -89.19 -137.59 -34.32
N THR A 62 -88.17 -138.36 -34.70
CA THR A 62 -86.77 -137.96 -34.46
C THR A 62 -86.29 -136.84 -35.38
N LEU A 63 -86.78 -136.76 -36.63
CA LEU A 63 -86.50 -135.64 -37.53
C LEU A 63 -87.20 -134.36 -37.06
N ASP A 64 -88.47 -134.44 -36.63
CA ASP A 64 -89.15 -133.30 -36.01
C ASP A 64 -88.42 -132.86 -34.72
N LEU A 65 -87.96 -133.81 -33.88
CA LEU A 65 -87.16 -133.47 -32.67
C LEU A 65 -85.83 -132.81 -33.01
N LEU A 66 -85.13 -133.29 -34.05
CA LEU A 66 -83.86 -132.74 -34.51
C LEU A 66 -84.03 -131.37 -35.19
N GLU A 67 -85.13 -131.15 -35.93
CA GLU A 67 -85.49 -129.85 -36.49
C GLU A 67 -85.85 -128.86 -35.39
N THR A 68 -86.56 -129.30 -34.34
CA THR A 68 -86.82 -128.48 -33.15
C THR A 68 -85.51 -128.19 -32.39
N GLN A 69 -84.60 -129.15 -32.28
CA GLN A 69 -83.30 -128.95 -31.63
C GLN A 69 -82.35 -128.05 -32.44
N THR A 70 -82.35 -128.13 -33.77
CA THR A 70 -81.53 -127.25 -34.63
C THR A 70 -82.13 -125.85 -34.75
N GLN A 71 -83.46 -125.70 -34.74
CA GLN A 71 -84.11 -124.39 -34.60
C GLN A 71 -83.80 -123.75 -33.25
N ASN A 72 -83.83 -124.53 -32.16
CA ASN A 72 -83.46 -124.03 -30.84
C ASN A 72 -81.97 -123.68 -30.74
N PHE A 73 -81.07 -124.48 -31.33
CA PHE A 73 -79.64 -124.18 -31.34
C PHE A 73 -79.30 -122.94 -32.19
N ASN A 74 -79.93 -122.80 -33.36
CA ASN A 74 -79.77 -121.61 -34.19
C ASN A 74 -80.30 -120.36 -33.48
N LYS A 75 -81.41 -120.47 -32.76
CA LYS A 75 -81.96 -119.37 -31.96
C LYS A 75 -81.05 -119.00 -30.79
N ASP A 76 -80.46 -119.98 -30.10
CA ASP A 76 -79.53 -119.73 -29.00
C ASP A 76 -78.21 -119.11 -29.49
N LEU A 77 -77.74 -119.51 -30.68
CA LEU A 77 -76.58 -118.90 -31.34
C LEU A 77 -76.88 -117.46 -31.81
N GLU A 78 -78.08 -117.22 -32.33
CA GLU A 78 -78.56 -115.90 -32.73
C GLU A 78 -78.71 -114.97 -31.51
N ASP A 79 -79.28 -115.46 -30.40
CA ASP A 79 -79.38 -114.74 -29.14
C ASP A 79 -77.98 -114.43 -28.55
N GLN A 80 -77.02 -115.35 -28.65
CA GLN A 80 -75.63 -115.12 -28.26
C GLN A 80 -74.91 -114.10 -29.16
N LEU A 81 -75.17 -114.13 -30.48
CA LEU A 81 -74.63 -113.14 -31.41
C LEU A 81 -75.20 -111.75 -31.12
N ILE A 82 -76.51 -111.64 -30.89
CA ILE A 82 -77.17 -110.39 -30.49
C ILE A 82 -76.61 -109.88 -29.17
N ALA A 83 -76.40 -110.75 -28.17
CA ALA A 83 -75.79 -110.37 -26.90
C ALA A 83 -74.34 -109.88 -27.08
N ARG A 84 -73.55 -110.53 -27.95
CA ARG A 84 -72.19 -110.09 -28.28
C ARG A 84 -72.18 -108.77 -29.04
N ASP A 85 -73.09 -108.56 -29.98
CA ASP A 85 -73.24 -107.29 -30.70
C ASP A 85 -73.67 -106.16 -29.76
N HIS A 86 -74.57 -106.43 -28.81
CA HIS A 86 -74.90 -105.50 -27.74
C HIS A 86 -73.67 -105.16 -26.90
N HIS A 87 -72.90 -106.17 -26.48
CA HIS A 87 -71.68 -105.94 -25.71
C HIS A 87 -70.60 -105.17 -26.50
N ILE A 88 -70.42 -105.48 -27.79
CA ILE A 88 -69.53 -104.74 -28.69
C ILE A 88 -69.98 -103.29 -28.82
N ASN A 89 -71.29 -103.04 -28.93
CA ASN A 89 -71.84 -101.69 -28.97
C ASN A 89 -71.62 -100.94 -27.64
N GLU A 90 -71.77 -101.59 -26.49
CA GLU A 90 -71.46 -101.02 -25.17
C GLU A 90 -69.97 -100.67 -25.04
N LEU A 91 -69.08 -101.57 -25.49
CA LEU A 91 -67.64 -101.32 -25.51
C LEU A 91 -67.28 -100.18 -26.46
N ASN A 92 -67.86 -100.13 -27.66
CA ASN A 92 -67.65 -99.03 -28.61
C ASN A 92 -68.13 -97.69 -28.07
N ASN A 93 -69.29 -97.68 -27.39
CA ASN A 93 -69.79 -96.50 -26.69
C ASN A 93 -68.86 -96.07 -25.55
N SER A 94 -68.32 -97.02 -24.80
CA SER A 94 -67.34 -96.76 -23.73
C SER A 94 -66.03 -96.21 -24.30
N ILE A 95 -65.54 -96.75 -25.42
CA ILE A 95 -64.35 -96.25 -26.13
C ILE A 95 -64.58 -94.83 -26.64
N LEU A 96 -65.76 -94.53 -27.19
CA LEU A 96 -66.14 -93.18 -27.63
C LEU A 96 -66.17 -92.19 -26.46
N MET A 97 -66.74 -92.58 -25.32
CA MET A 97 -66.72 -91.76 -24.11
C MET A 97 -65.29 -91.52 -23.62
N LEU A 98 -64.47 -92.57 -23.55
CA LEU A 98 -63.06 -92.45 -23.13
C LEU A 98 -62.25 -91.57 -24.06
N ARG A 99 -62.43 -91.68 -25.39
CA ARG A 99 -61.79 -90.78 -26.37
C ARG A 99 -62.21 -89.33 -26.16
N THR A 100 -63.47 -89.09 -25.83
CA THR A 100 -63.99 -87.75 -25.54
C THR A 100 -63.37 -87.20 -24.26
N ILE A 101 -63.27 -88.02 -23.20
CA ILE A 101 -62.61 -87.66 -21.94
C ILE A 101 -61.12 -87.35 -22.16
N VAL A 102 -60.40 -88.18 -22.92
CA VAL A 102 -58.98 -87.96 -23.25
C VAL A 102 -58.81 -86.64 -23.99
N LYS A 103 -59.65 -86.36 -25.00
CA LYS A 103 -59.59 -85.11 -25.74
C LYS A 103 -59.83 -83.88 -24.84
N ILE A 104 -60.83 -83.95 -23.95
CA ILE A 104 -61.08 -82.89 -22.96
C ILE A 104 -59.84 -82.70 -22.06
N LYS A 105 -59.21 -83.79 -21.61
CA LYS A 105 -58.01 -83.71 -20.76
C LYS A 105 -56.78 -83.17 -21.50
N GLU A 106 -56.61 -83.50 -22.77
CA GLU A 106 -55.55 -82.94 -23.62
C GLU A 106 -55.74 -81.43 -23.84
N ASP A 107 -56.98 -80.99 -24.06
CA ASP A 107 -57.33 -79.58 -24.17
C ASP A 107 -57.09 -78.84 -22.84
N GLU A 108 -57.48 -79.43 -21.70
CA GLU A 108 -57.18 -78.91 -20.35
C GLU A 108 -55.67 -78.78 -20.10
N ILE A 109 -54.87 -79.79 -20.47
CA ILE A 109 -53.40 -79.76 -20.34
C ILE A 109 -52.80 -78.65 -21.19
N SER A 110 -53.31 -78.45 -22.42
CA SER A 110 -52.85 -77.39 -23.32
C SER A 110 -53.16 -76.00 -22.76
N GLN A 111 -54.34 -75.82 -22.16
CA GLN A 111 -54.70 -74.58 -21.46
C GLN A 111 -53.83 -74.34 -20.21
N LEU A 112 -53.55 -75.38 -19.42
CA LEU A 112 -52.65 -75.28 -18.26
C LEU A 112 -51.22 -74.95 -18.66
N LYS A 113 -50.74 -75.47 -19.79
CA LYS A 113 -49.40 -75.15 -20.32
C LYS A 113 -49.31 -73.68 -20.76
N ASN A 114 -50.35 -73.17 -21.42
CA ASN A 114 -50.41 -71.76 -21.83
C ASN A 114 -50.52 -70.80 -20.65
N THR A 115 -51.30 -71.14 -19.62
CA THR A 115 -51.39 -70.33 -18.39
C THR A 115 -50.07 -70.31 -17.63
N ASN A 116 -49.39 -71.45 -17.49
CA ASN A 116 -48.05 -71.51 -16.91
C ASN A 116 -47.02 -70.67 -17.68
N LEU A 117 -47.10 -70.62 -19.02
CA LEU A 117 -46.24 -69.76 -19.84
C LEU A 117 -46.52 -68.27 -19.56
N MET A 118 -47.79 -67.86 -19.53
CA MET A 118 -48.17 -66.49 -19.18
C MET A 118 -47.78 -66.10 -17.75
N GLU A 119 -47.86 -67.03 -16.80
CA GLU A 119 -47.35 -66.82 -15.45
C GLU A 119 -45.83 -66.61 -15.43
N SER A 120 -45.07 -67.36 -16.23
CA SER A 120 -43.62 -67.19 -16.36
C SER A 120 -43.27 -65.82 -16.93
N GLU A 121 -43.92 -65.40 -18.02
CA GLU A 121 -43.70 -64.08 -18.63
C GLU A 121 -44.10 -62.93 -17.67
N SER A 122 -45.16 -63.14 -16.88
CA SER A 122 -45.58 -62.20 -15.84
C SER A 122 -44.55 -62.12 -14.71
N ARG A 123 -43.95 -63.24 -14.29
CA ARG A 123 -42.88 -63.26 -13.28
C ARG A 123 -41.63 -62.54 -13.78
N ASP A 124 -41.23 -62.75 -15.02
CA ASP A 124 -40.08 -62.06 -15.62
C ASP A 124 -40.33 -60.55 -15.73
N SER A 125 -41.55 -60.15 -16.09
CA SER A 125 -41.96 -58.75 -16.12
C SER A 125 -41.94 -58.11 -14.73
N ILE A 126 -42.46 -58.81 -13.71
CA ILE A 126 -42.41 -58.37 -12.29
C ILE A 126 -40.96 -58.19 -11.83
N GLU A 127 -40.07 -59.13 -12.17
CA GLU A 127 -38.66 -59.05 -11.79
C GLU A 127 -37.94 -57.88 -12.47
N ASN A 128 -38.25 -57.61 -13.74
CA ASN A 128 -37.74 -56.43 -14.44
C ASN A 128 -38.24 -55.12 -13.82
N TYR A 129 -39.53 -55.04 -13.46
CA TYR A 129 -40.06 -53.86 -12.76
C TYR A 129 -39.44 -53.67 -11.37
N LYS A 130 -39.15 -54.75 -10.64
CA LYS A 130 -38.41 -54.65 -9.36
C LYS A 130 -37.02 -54.07 -9.56
N LYS A 131 -36.28 -54.52 -10.58
CA LYS A 131 -34.96 -53.97 -10.92
C LYS A 131 -35.03 -52.49 -11.26
N GLN A 132 -35.99 -52.08 -12.10
CA GLN A 132 -36.20 -50.65 -12.42
C GLN A 132 -36.53 -49.81 -11.18
N ILE A 133 -37.39 -50.31 -10.29
CA ILE A 133 -37.71 -49.63 -9.02
C ILE A 133 -36.45 -49.48 -8.16
N GLU A 134 -35.59 -50.50 -8.11
CA GLU A 134 -34.35 -50.43 -7.34
C GLU A 134 -33.35 -49.42 -7.93
N GLU A 135 -33.25 -49.34 -9.26
CA GLU A 135 -32.45 -48.34 -9.95
C GLU A 135 -32.95 -46.92 -9.70
N TYR A 136 -34.28 -46.69 -9.77
CA TYR A 136 -34.86 -45.40 -9.44
C TYR A 136 -34.60 -45.01 -7.98
N ARG A 137 -34.71 -45.95 -7.03
CA ARG A 137 -34.37 -45.70 -5.62
C ARG A 137 -32.90 -45.34 -5.42
N LYS A 138 -31.99 -45.99 -6.15
CA LYS A 138 -30.56 -45.65 -6.13
C LYS A 138 -30.33 -44.24 -6.68
N SER A 139 -30.99 -43.90 -7.80
CA SER A 139 -30.92 -42.56 -8.40
C SER A 139 -31.46 -41.49 -7.44
N ASP A 140 -32.61 -41.71 -6.80
CA ASP A 140 -33.19 -40.78 -5.82
C ASP A 140 -32.27 -40.55 -4.62
N CYS A 141 -31.61 -41.61 -4.13
CA CYS A 141 -30.64 -41.49 -3.04
C CYS A 141 -29.42 -40.64 -3.44
N LEU A 142 -28.90 -40.83 -4.66
CA LEU A 142 -27.78 -40.03 -5.19
C LEU A 142 -28.18 -38.56 -5.37
N LEU A 143 -29.34 -38.29 -5.98
CA LEU A 143 -29.87 -36.94 -6.16
C LEU A 143 -30.14 -36.23 -4.83
N SER A 144 -30.64 -36.96 -3.82
CA SER A 144 -30.82 -36.42 -2.48
C SER A 144 -29.48 -36.02 -1.82
N SER A 145 -28.46 -36.88 -1.95
CA SER A 145 -27.11 -36.58 -1.44
C SER A 145 -26.48 -35.38 -2.15
N GLU A 146 -26.63 -35.27 -3.47
CA GLU A 146 -26.13 -34.13 -4.25
C GLU A 146 -26.85 -32.83 -3.85
N LYS A 147 -28.17 -32.89 -3.66
CA LYS A 147 -28.96 -31.75 -3.17
C LYS A 147 -28.49 -31.25 -1.80
N GLU A 148 -28.13 -32.15 -0.88
CA GLU A 148 -27.56 -31.77 0.42
C GLU A 148 -26.18 -31.12 0.29
N LYS A 149 -25.32 -31.65 -0.59
CA LYS A 149 -24.00 -31.06 -0.86
C LYS A 149 -24.12 -29.64 -1.42
N LEU A 150 -24.95 -29.47 -2.45
CA LEU A 150 -25.22 -28.15 -3.05
C LEU A 150 -25.82 -27.19 -2.01
N LYS A 151 -26.69 -27.67 -1.12
CA LYS A 151 -27.24 -26.83 -0.04
C LYS A 151 -26.16 -26.36 0.94
N LYS A 152 -25.17 -27.21 1.26
CA LYS A 152 -24.02 -26.82 2.09
C LYS A 152 -23.14 -25.80 1.38
N GLU A 153 -22.83 -26.02 0.11
CA GLU A 153 -22.05 -25.06 -0.71
C GLU A 153 -22.74 -23.70 -0.83
N ILE A 154 -24.08 -23.67 -0.98
CA ILE A 154 -24.87 -22.44 -0.96
C ILE A 154 -24.74 -21.71 0.39
N GLU A 155 -24.72 -22.42 1.51
CA GLU A 155 -24.61 -21.79 2.82
C GLU A 155 -23.19 -21.25 3.07
N GLU A 156 -22.15 -22.02 2.72
CA GLU A 156 -20.75 -21.56 2.77
C GLU A 156 -20.50 -20.33 1.90
N THR A 157 -21.11 -20.27 0.71
CA THR A 157 -20.99 -19.11 -0.18
C THR A 157 -21.73 -17.89 0.37
N LYS A 158 -22.89 -18.06 1.04
CA LYS A 158 -23.55 -16.95 1.76
C LYS A 158 -22.72 -16.41 2.92
N GLU A 159 -22.09 -17.29 3.70
CA GLU A 159 -21.19 -16.88 4.79
C GLU A 159 -20.01 -16.07 4.24
N LYS A 160 -19.36 -16.53 3.16
CA LYS A 160 -18.29 -15.77 2.48
C LYS A 160 -18.77 -14.42 1.96
N ILE A 161 -19.99 -14.33 1.40
CA ILE A 161 -20.57 -13.06 0.95
C ILE A 161 -20.79 -12.11 2.14
N ALA A 162 -21.25 -12.61 3.28
CA ALA A 162 -21.45 -11.80 4.49
C ALA A 162 -20.11 -11.27 5.04
N GLU A 163 -19.08 -12.13 5.08
CA GLU A 163 -17.73 -11.74 5.50
C GLU A 163 -17.15 -10.66 4.57
N LEU A 164 -17.22 -10.86 3.25
CA LEU A 164 -16.73 -9.87 2.27
C LEU A 164 -17.46 -8.53 2.38
N LYS A 165 -18.78 -8.53 2.65
CA LYS A 165 -19.53 -7.30 2.90
C LYS A 165 -19.05 -6.57 4.15
N SER A 166 -18.81 -7.29 5.24
CA SER A 166 -18.27 -6.70 6.48
C SER A 166 -16.87 -6.12 6.27
N GLN A 167 -15.99 -6.83 5.55
CA GLN A 167 -14.66 -6.32 5.20
C GLN A 167 -14.73 -5.06 4.31
N LEU A 168 -15.70 -5.00 3.39
CA LEU A 168 -15.92 -3.84 2.54
C LEU A 168 -16.36 -2.61 3.36
N GLU A 169 -17.30 -2.79 4.29
CA GLU A 169 -17.77 -1.72 5.18
C GLU A 169 -16.65 -1.16 6.08
N ILE A 170 -15.80 -2.03 6.64
CA ILE A 170 -14.61 -1.63 7.41
C ILE A 170 -13.65 -0.79 6.55
N LYS A 171 -13.40 -1.23 5.30
CA LYS A 171 -12.54 -0.49 4.37
C LYS A 171 -13.13 0.85 3.96
N GLU A 172 -14.43 0.94 3.75
CA GLU A 172 -15.11 2.21 3.45
C GLU A 172 -15.05 3.19 4.63
N SER A 173 -15.25 2.69 5.86
CA SER A 173 -15.08 3.47 7.08
C SER A 173 -13.65 4.02 7.19
N SER A 174 -12.64 3.15 7.05
CA SER A 174 -11.23 3.56 7.05
C SER A 174 -10.89 4.56 5.94
N GLN A 175 -11.45 4.39 4.73
CA GLN A 175 -11.27 5.34 3.64
C GLN A 175 -11.86 6.72 3.96
N ASN A 176 -12.98 6.77 4.66
CA ASN A 176 -13.60 8.03 5.07
C ASN A 176 -12.79 8.74 6.17
N GLU A 177 -12.20 7.99 7.11
CA GLU A 177 -11.25 8.54 8.09
C GLU A 177 -10.01 9.13 7.41
N ILE A 178 -9.40 8.39 6.47
CA ILE A 178 -8.24 8.90 5.70
C ILE A 178 -8.60 10.16 4.92
N LYS A 179 -9.80 10.22 4.31
CA LYS A 179 -10.27 11.45 3.63
C LYS A 179 -10.43 12.63 4.58
N LYS A 180 -10.82 12.39 5.83
CA LYS A 180 -10.91 13.41 6.87
C LYS A 180 -9.51 13.91 7.25
N ASP A 181 -8.58 13.00 7.50
CA ASP A 181 -7.19 13.34 7.81
C ASP A 181 -6.52 14.15 6.69
N ILE A 182 -6.75 13.79 5.42
CA ILE A 182 -6.25 14.54 4.26
C ILE A 182 -6.77 15.98 4.25
N LYS A 183 -8.03 16.21 4.61
CA LYS A 183 -8.59 17.57 4.72
C LYS A 183 -7.92 18.34 5.84
N GLU A 184 -7.78 17.75 7.02
CA GLU A 184 -7.12 18.38 8.17
C GLU A 184 -5.66 18.75 7.85
N ILE A 185 -4.91 17.84 7.21
CA ILE A 185 -3.53 18.10 6.75
C ILE A 185 -3.49 19.25 5.73
N SER A 186 -4.44 19.28 4.80
CA SER A 186 -4.53 20.36 3.80
C SER A 186 -4.78 21.73 4.46
N GLU A 187 -5.62 21.79 5.49
CA GLU A 187 -5.84 23.00 6.28
C GLU A 187 -4.59 23.43 7.08
N VAL A 188 -3.86 22.48 7.65
CA VAL A 188 -2.58 22.79 8.32
C VAL A 188 -1.57 23.33 7.30
N PHE A 189 -1.51 22.74 6.11
CA PHE A 189 -0.61 23.18 5.05
C PHE A 189 -0.90 24.61 4.56
N THR A 190 -2.18 24.96 4.39
CA THR A 190 -2.56 26.34 4.03
C THR A 190 -2.19 27.33 5.13
N ARG A 191 -2.42 27.00 6.41
CA ARG A 191 -2.00 27.84 7.55
C ARG A 191 -0.47 28.01 7.60
N MET A 192 0.30 26.94 7.42
CA MET A 192 1.77 27.01 7.37
C MET A 192 2.26 27.85 6.20
N SER A 193 1.62 27.75 5.03
CA SER A 193 1.97 28.55 3.86
C SER A 193 1.71 30.04 4.09
N SER A 194 0.58 30.39 4.73
CA SER A 194 0.28 31.77 5.14
C SER A 194 1.33 32.30 6.12
N LEU A 195 1.64 31.53 7.18
CA LEU A 195 2.64 31.92 8.18
C LEU A 195 4.02 32.10 7.56
N ASN A 196 4.40 31.26 6.61
CA ASN A 196 5.69 31.38 5.91
C ASN A 196 5.74 32.65 5.07
N SER A 197 4.64 33.02 4.40
CA SER A 197 4.52 34.29 3.68
C SER A 197 4.65 35.49 4.62
N GLU A 198 3.98 35.47 5.77
CA GLU A 198 4.07 36.53 6.78
C GLU A 198 5.48 36.67 7.37
N LEU A 199 6.16 35.54 7.64
CA LEU A 199 7.53 35.54 8.12
C LEU A 199 8.49 36.09 7.07
N GLN A 200 8.29 35.75 5.81
CA GLN A 200 9.11 36.28 4.71
C GLN A 200 8.93 37.81 4.57
N GLU A 201 7.70 38.32 4.64
CA GLU A 201 7.44 39.76 4.66
C GLU A 201 8.11 40.46 5.86
N LYS A 202 8.11 39.84 7.05
CA LYS A 202 8.81 40.38 8.23
C LYS A 202 10.33 40.39 8.06
N VAL A 203 10.90 39.35 7.46
CA VAL A 203 12.35 39.28 7.17
C VAL A 203 12.74 40.37 6.17
N GLU A 204 11.95 40.58 5.13
CA GLU A 204 12.17 41.65 4.16
C GLU A 204 12.12 43.04 4.82
N LYS A 205 11.08 43.33 5.64
CA LYS A 205 10.99 44.58 6.40
C LYS A 205 12.18 44.81 7.35
N LEU A 206 12.56 43.80 8.13
CA LEU A 206 13.72 43.91 9.02
C LEU A 206 15.03 44.10 8.25
N SER A 207 15.17 43.48 7.07
CA SER A 207 16.31 43.68 6.20
C SER A 207 16.37 45.11 5.66
N GLU A 208 15.23 45.69 5.26
CA GLU A 208 15.15 47.09 4.83
C GLU A 208 15.48 48.06 5.97
N GLU A 209 14.92 47.84 7.17
CA GLU A 209 15.24 48.63 8.37
C GLU A 209 16.73 48.56 8.71
N LEU A 210 17.32 47.37 8.64
CA LEU A 210 18.75 47.18 8.89
C LEU A 210 19.60 47.94 7.87
N GLN A 211 19.27 47.87 6.58
CA GLN A 211 19.97 48.64 5.54
C GLN A 211 19.87 50.15 5.77
N GLU A 212 18.70 50.64 6.17
CA GLU A 212 18.48 52.05 6.46
C GLU A 212 19.30 52.51 7.70
N THR A 213 19.39 51.67 8.74
CA THR A 213 20.24 51.98 9.90
C THR A 213 21.73 52.02 9.53
N TYR A 214 22.22 51.08 8.71
CA TYR A 214 23.60 51.13 8.21
C TYR A 214 23.87 52.37 7.36
N ARG A 215 22.93 52.75 6.48
CA ARG A 215 23.04 53.97 5.69
C ARG A 215 23.17 55.20 6.60
N LYS A 216 22.31 55.34 7.61
CA LYS A 216 22.36 56.43 8.59
C LYS A 216 23.65 56.44 9.39
N TYR A 217 24.13 55.26 9.80
CA TYR A 217 25.39 55.12 10.51
C TYR A 217 26.57 55.63 9.68
N TYR A 218 26.71 55.17 8.42
CA TYR A 218 27.80 55.61 7.55
C TYR A 218 27.70 57.09 7.20
N GLU A 219 26.50 57.62 7.00
CA GLU A 219 26.29 59.06 6.80
C GLU A 219 26.76 59.87 8.03
N ALA A 220 26.43 59.41 9.24
CA ALA A 220 26.89 60.04 10.48
C ALA A 220 28.41 59.93 10.67
N GLU A 221 29.01 58.77 10.34
CA GLU A 221 30.46 58.56 10.40
C GLU A 221 31.21 59.50 9.45
N ILE A 222 30.72 59.67 8.21
CA ILE A 222 31.29 60.62 7.25
C ILE A 222 31.17 62.05 7.76
N LYS A 223 30.00 62.44 8.30
CA LYS A 223 29.80 63.77 8.90
C LYS A 223 30.74 64.02 10.08
N ALA A 224 30.95 63.04 10.95
CA ALA A 224 31.88 63.13 12.07
C ALA A 224 33.33 63.32 11.60
N LYS A 225 33.81 62.50 10.65
CA LYS A 225 35.16 62.66 10.06
C LYS A 225 35.36 64.02 9.41
N PHE A 226 34.33 64.55 8.75
CA PHE A 226 34.38 65.88 8.18
C PHE A 226 34.44 66.98 9.25
N ALA A 227 33.67 66.84 10.33
CA ALA A 227 33.72 67.74 11.48
C ALA A 227 35.11 67.71 12.16
N ASP A 228 35.71 66.54 12.36
CA ASP A 228 37.06 66.40 12.91
C ASP A 228 38.10 67.09 12.03
N LYS A 229 38.00 66.93 10.70
CA LYS A 229 38.89 67.61 9.75
C LYS A 229 38.74 69.14 9.82
N LEU A 230 37.51 69.64 9.84
CA LEU A 230 37.25 71.08 10.01
C LEU A 230 37.78 71.60 11.34
N GLN A 231 37.64 70.83 12.43
CA GLN A 231 38.18 71.20 13.73
C GLN A 231 39.71 71.32 13.70
N LEU A 232 40.40 70.36 13.07
CA LEU A 232 41.86 70.42 12.89
C LEU A 232 42.30 71.66 12.07
N GLU A 233 41.55 72.00 11.01
CA GLU A 233 41.79 73.21 10.22
C GLU A 233 41.59 74.48 11.05
N ILE A 234 40.51 74.57 11.84
CA ILE A 234 40.25 75.67 12.77
C ILE A 234 41.37 75.80 13.81
N ASP A 235 41.81 74.71 14.42
CA ASP A 235 42.89 74.71 15.42
C ASP A 235 44.22 75.17 14.81
N SER A 236 44.50 74.80 13.56
CA SER A 236 45.65 75.28 12.80
C SER A 236 45.58 76.79 12.56
N ILE A 237 44.41 77.32 12.19
CA ILE A 237 44.16 78.77 12.02
C ILE A 237 44.31 79.50 13.36
N ILE A 238 43.81 78.95 14.47
CA ILE A 238 43.97 79.53 15.81
C ILE A 238 45.44 79.58 16.19
N LYS A 239 46.20 78.49 15.96
CA LYS A 239 47.65 78.45 16.21
C LYS A 239 48.40 79.49 15.37
N SER A 240 48.14 79.58 14.06
CA SER A 240 48.79 80.57 13.19
C SER A 240 48.44 82.01 13.59
N LYS A 241 47.17 82.29 13.92
CA LYS A 241 46.73 83.59 14.46
C LYS A 241 47.45 83.94 15.76
N SER A 242 47.62 82.97 16.67
CA SER A 242 48.34 83.19 17.93
C SER A 242 49.82 83.49 17.71
N LYS A 243 50.46 82.85 16.72
CA LYS A 243 51.85 83.10 16.31
C LYS A 243 51.99 84.51 15.73
N LEU A 244 51.14 84.88 14.78
CA LEU A 244 51.10 86.23 14.19
C LEU A 244 50.86 87.30 15.26
N LYS A 245 49.98 87.04 16.23
CA LYS A 245 49.77 87.96 17.35
C LYS A 245 51.05 88.17 18.16
N ARG A 246 51.78 87.11 18.51
CA ARG A 246 53.07 87.19 19.23
C ARG A 246 54.13 87.94 18.41
N GLU A 247 54.24 87.64 17.13
CA GLU A 247 55.14 88.36 16.20
C GLU A 247 54.79 89.85 16.16
N ASN A 248 53.51 90.20 16.03
CA ASN A 248 53.05 91.59 16.02
C ASN A 248 53.34 92.30 17.35
N THR A 249 53.17 91.63 18.50
CA THR A 249 53.55 92.18 19.81
C THR A 249 55.06 92.43 19.88
N SER A 250 55.89 91.52 19.34
CA SER A 250 57.33 91.72 19.25
C SER A 250 57.68 92.92 18.36
N TYR A 251 57.02 93.06 17.22
CA TYR A 251 57.23 94.22 16.33
C TYR A 251 56.86 95.53 17.01
N LEU A 252 55.72 95.59 17.72
CA LEU A 252 55.33 96.77 18.50
C LEU A 252 56.36 97.11 19.58
N ALA A 253 56.87 96.12 20.31
CA ALA A 253 57.94 96.33 21.30
C ALA A 253 59.23 96.86 20.66
N THR A 254 59.62 96.37 19.48
CA THR A 254 60.76 96.93 18.75
C THR A 254 60.52 98.36 18.28
N GLN A 255 59.28 98.67 17.87
CA GLN A 255 58.89 100.02 17.46
C GLN A 255 58.95 101.00 18.63
N GLU A 256 58.52 100.59 19.82
CA GLU A 256 58.66 101.38 21.06
C GLU A 256 60.13 101.59 21.43
N SER A 257 60.96 100.54 21.37
CA SER A 257 62.41 100.66 21.62
C SER A 257 63.09 101.62 20.63
N ILE A 258 62.70 101.61 19.35
CA ILE A 258 63.20 102.56 18.35
C ILE A 258 62.74 103.99 18.66
N LYS A 259 61.47 104.18 19.06
CA LYS A 259 60.96 105.50 19.48
C LYS A 259 61.73 106.04 20.68
N GLU A 260 62.01 105.19 21.67
CA GLU A 260 62.79 105.55 22.85
C GLU A 260 64.22 105.96 22.47
N LYS A 261 64.90 105.17 21.62
CA LYS A 261 66.22 105.52 21.08
C LYS A 261 66.21 106.82 20.28
N LEU A 262 65.16 107.09 19.50
CA LEU A 262 64.98 108.36 18.80
C LEU A 262 64.77 109.53 19.76
N SER A 263 64.02 109.33 20.85
CA SER A 263 63.85 110.33 21.91
C SER A 263 65.20 110.65 22.57
N GLN A 264 65.95 109.62 22.96
CA GLN A 264 67.30 109.78 23.52
C GLN A 264 68.26 110.47 22.55
N ALA A 265 68.22 110.13 21.26
CA ALA A 265 69.02 110.80 20.24
C ALA A 265 68.62 112.27 20.08
N ASN A 266 67.33 112.59 20.12
CA ASN A 266 66.84 113.97 20.05
C ASN A 266 67.22 114.78 21.30
N GLU A 267 67.13 114.19 22.50
CA GLU A 267 67.61 114.81 23.74
C GLU A 267 69.11 115.07 23.69
N ALA A 268 69.90 114.13 23.16
CA ALA A 268 71.33 114.32 22.95
C ALA A 268 71.61 115.44 21.94
N ILE A 269 70.86 115.53 20.84
CA ILE A 269 70.96 116.62 19.86
C ILE A 269 70.65 117.97 20.52
N LEU A 270 69.57 118.07 21.30
CA LEU A 270 69.22 119.29 22.03
C LEU A 270 70.30 119.68 23.05
N ALA A 271 70.86 118.72 23.78
CA ALA A 271 71.98 118.96 24.68
C ALA A 271 73.23 119.46 23.94
N TYR A 272 73.51 118.90 22.76
CA TYR A 272 74.59 119.40 21.89
C TYR A 272 74.30 120.81 21.35
N GLU A 273 73.06 121.11 20.98
CA GLU A 273 72.64 122.45 20.56
C GLU A 273 72.75 123.45 21.72
N GLU A 274 72.35 123.10 22.93
CA GLU A 274 72.55 123.93 24.13
C GLU A 274 74.03 124.14 24.43
N MET A 275 74.86 123.10 24.32
CA MET A 275 76.30 123.20 24.48
C MET A 275 76.93 124.11 23.41
N LEU A 276 76.49 124.02 22.15
CA LEU A 276 76.91 124.89 21.05
C LEU A 276 76.44 126.33 21.26
N ASN A 277 75.22 126.53 21.74
CA ASN A 277 74.66 127.85 22.04
C ASN A 277 75.33 128.50 23.25
N SER A 278 75.72 127.71 24.26
CA SER A 278 76.61 128.12 25.35
C SER A 278 77.98 128.55 24.80
N LEU A 279 78.57 127.76 23.90
CA LEU A 279 79.84 128.10 23.24
C LEU A 279 79.73 129.39 22.40
N LEU A 280 78.60 129.60 21.74
CA LEU A 280 78.28 130.78 20.93
C LEU A 280 77.97 132.02 21.78
N ALA A 281 77.41 131.84 22.98
CA ALA A 281 77.22 132.90 23.96
C ALA A 281 78.56 133.34 24.56
N ASP A 282 79.45 132.39 24.85
CA ASP A 282 80.83 132.65 25.30
C ASP A 282 81.67 133.37 24.23
N LEU A 283 81.31 133.29 22.95
CA LEU A 283 81.97 133.97 21.83
C LEU A 283 81.55 135.44 21.62
N LYS A 284 80.60 135.97 22.41
CA LYS A 284 80.06 137.33 22.23
C LYS A 284 80.44 138.35 23.30
N SER A 285 81.30 138.01 24.26
CA SER A 285 81.88 139.01 25.19
C SER A 285 83.36 139.23 24.89
N GLU A 286 83.70 140.48 24.56
CA GLU A 286 84.96 140.99 24.00
C GLU A 286 86.17 140.96 24.97
N GLU A 287 86.12 140.16 26.04
CA GLU A 287 87.13 140.12 27.10
C GLU A 287 87.37 138.67 27.59
N TYR A 288 87.61 137.72 26.66
CA TYR A 288 87.70 136.30 27.03
C TYR A 288 88.77 135.47 26.28
N LEU A 289 89.77 136.13 25.69
CA LEU A 289 90.91 135.44 25.04
C LEU A 289 92.20 135.40 25.87
N GLU A 290 92.28 136.11 27.00
CA GLU A 290 93.52 136.18 27.78
C GLU A 290 93.51 135.33 29.07
N ASN A 291 92.34 134.86 29.52
CA ASN A 291 92.22 134.04 30.74
C ASN A 291 91.96 132.53 30.52
N LYS A 292 91.79 132.06 29.28
CA LYS A 292 91.52 130.62 29.00
C LYS A 292 92.76 129.73 28.83
N LEU A 293 93.98 130.26 28.99
CA LEU A 293 95.20 129.43 29.02
C LEU A 293 95.46 128.76 30.38
N LYS A 294 94.74 129.15 31.45
CA LYS A 294 94.80 128.51 32.77
C LYS A 294 93.67 127.51 33.06
N SER A 295 92.58 127.51 32.27
CA SER A 295 91.46 126.57 32.42
C SER A 295 91.54 125.32 31.53
N ALA A 296 92.49 125.27 30.59
CA ALA A 296 92.72 124.09 29.75
C ALA A 296 93.31 122.89 30.53
N ALA A 297 93.92 123.13 31.70
CA ALA A 297 94.41 122.06 32.57
C ALA A 297 93.28 121.42 33.41
N GLN A 298 92.26 122.19 33.82
CA GLN A 298 91.12 121.67 34.57
C GLN A 298 90.14 120.90 33.66
N PHE A 299 89.99 121.32 32.41
CA PHE A 299 89.14 120.60 31.44
C PHE A 299 89.68 119.21 31.10
N CYS A 300 91.01 119.00 31.09
CA CYS A 300 91.60 117.67 30.91
C CYS A 300 91.43 116.76 32.14
N ILE A 301 91.35 117.33 33.35
CA ILE A 301 91.07 116.60 34.59
C ILE A 301 89.58 116.22 34.63
N ASP A 302 88.68 117.14 34.31
CA ASP A 302 87.23 116.91 34.32
C ASP A 302 86.80 115.95 33.19
N PHE A 303 87.48 115.95 32.04
CA PHE A 303 87.25 114.99 30.94
C PHE A 303 87.77 113.57 31.25
N GLN A 304 88.83 113.45 32.08
CA GLN A 304 89.25 112.16 32.63
C GLN A 304 88.29 111.67 33.73
N GLU A 305 87.76 112.57 34.56
CA GLU A 305 86.76 112.24 35.58
C GLU A 305 85.40 111.84 34.98
N MET A 306 85.02 112.45 33.85
CA MET A 306 83.83 112.09 33.08
C MET A 306 84.01 110.74 32.38
N ASN A 307 85.21 110.42 31.88
CA ASN A 307 85.53 109.09 31.34
C ASN A 307 85.64 108.01 32.42
N GLU A 308 86.07 108.33 33.65
CA GLU A 308 85.97 107.42 34.80
C GLU A 308 84.51 107.21 35.24
N LYS A 309 83.66 108.26 35.22
CA LYS A 309 82.21 108.14 35.48
C LYS A 309 81.49 107.35 34.39
N LEU A 310 81.90 107.45 33.12
CA LEU A 310 81.38 106.64 32.00
C LEU A 310 81.89 105.19 32.03
N LYS A 311 83.12 104.95 32.51
CA LYS A 311 83.68 103.62 32.72
C LYS A 311 83.10 102.94 33.97
N ASN A 312 82.72 103.71 34.99
CA ASN A 312 82.00 103.24 36.17
C ASN A 312 80.51 103.06 35.93
N SER A 313 79.90 103.79 34.99
CA SER A 313 78.52 103.52 34.53
C SER A 313 78.42 102.33 33.56
N LEU A 314 79.49 102.05 32.79
CA LEU A 314 79.62 100.82 32.02
C LEU A 314 79.91 99.58 32.90
N ASN A 315 80.64 99.76 34.02
CA ASN A 315 80.90 98.69 35.00
C ASN A 315 79.82 98.56 36.09
N SER A 316 78.84 99.46 36.16
CA SER A 316 77.60 99.27 36.95
C SER A 316 76.46 98.63 36.13
N ALA A 317 76.69 98.31 34.85
CA ALA A 317 75.80 97.49 34.04
C ALA A 317 75.90 95.98 34.36
N ASP A 318 76.68 95.61 35.40
CA ASP A 318 76.66 94.29 36.04
C ASP A 318 75.91 94.28 37.38
N PHE A 319 75.19 95.37 37.74
CA PHE A 319 74.37 95.41 38.95
C PHE A 319 72.86 95.60 38.71
N HIS A 320 72.37 95.11 37.56
CA HIS A 320 70.95 94.77 37.38
C HIS A 320 70.73 93.35 36.85
N GLN A 321 71.75 92.49 36.96
CA GLN A 321 71.62 91.06 36.68
C GLN A 321 71.06 90.24 37.86
N GLU A 322 70.78 90.85 39.02
CA GLU A 322 70.01 90.20 40.10
C GLU A 322 68.51 90.53 40.08
N ASN A 323 68.10 91.71 39.59
CA ASN A 323 66.67 92.08 39.52
C ASN A 323 65.98 91.61 38.22
N ASN A 324 66.76 91.33 37.17
CA ASN A 324 66.27 90.61 35.98
C ASN A 324 66.31 89.09 36.13
N ASN A 325 67.03 88.54 37.12
CA ASN A 325 66.94 87.12 37.45
C ASN A 325 65.68 86.80 38.25
N GLN A 326 65.22 87.67 39.17
CA GLN A 326 63.92 87.51 39.82
C GLN A 326 62.74 87.65 38.85
N LYS A 327 62.72 88.65 37.97
CA LYS A 327 61.67 88.79 36.95
C LYS A 327 61.71 87.68 35.88
N ASN A 328 62.89 87.21 35.47
CA ASN A 328 62.98 86.06 34.56
C ASN A 328 62.69 84.73 35.26
N GLU A 329 62.96 84.58 36.56
CA GLU A 329 62.49 83.45 37.35
C GLU A 329 60.98 83.50 37.53
N GLU A 330 60.36 84.64 37.81
CA GLU A 330 58.91 84.78 37.87
C GLU A 330 58.24 84.46 36.52
N ILE A 331 58.82 84.93 35.41
CA ILE A 331 58.32 84.59 34.06
C ILE A 331 58.55 83.11 33.73
N LYS A 332 59.68 82.52 34.11
CA LYS A 332 59.95 81.09 33.95
C LYS A 332 59.01 80.25 34.82
N ASN A 333 58.79 80.65 36.06
CA ASN A 333 57.92 79.97 37.02
C ASN A 333 56.45 80.09 36.58
N ALA A 334 55.99 81.26 36.14
CA ALA A 334 54.66 81.42 35.55
C ALA A 334 54.48 80.58 34.27
N LYS A 335 55.54 80.41 33.47
CA LYS A 335 55.51 79.57 32.28
C LYS A 335 55.58 78.08 32.60
N ILE A 336 56.32 77.70 33.65
CA ILE A 336 56.34 76.34 34.20
C ILE A 336 54.95 76.02 34.75
N GLU A 337 54.34 76.92 35.52
CA GLU A 337 53.00 76.76 36.08
C GLU A 337 51.93 76.64 34.99
N GLN A 338 52.01 77.45 33.92
CA GLN A 338 51.16 77.26 32.73
C GLN A 338 51.37 75.90 32.06
N LEU A 339 52.63 75.47 31.89
CA LEU A 339 52.94 74.17 31.27
C LEU A 339 52.55 72.99 32.16
N GLU A 340 52.59 73.15 33.48
CA GLU A 340 52.12 72.17 34.46
C GLU A 340 50.60 72.08 34.46
N GLU A 341 49.89 73.22 34.37
CA GLU A 341 48.44 73.25 34.25
C GLU A 341 47.98 72.62 32.93
N GLU A 342 48.67 72.92 31.82
CA GLU A 342 48.41 72.34 30.50
C GLU A 342 48.73 70.84 30.48
N ASN A 343 49.82 70.40 31.12
CA ASN A 343 50.10 68.98 31.34
C ASN A 343 49.04 68.29 32.19
N SER A 344 48.51 68.95 33.24
CA SER A 344 47.46 68.37 34.08
C SER A 344 46.17 68.17 33.27
N LYS A 345 45.81 69.14 32.42
CA LYS A 345 44.65 69.06 31.51
C LYS A 345 44.84 67.94 30.48
N GLN A 346 46.03 67.81 29.91
CA GLN A 346 46.35 66.71 29.00
C GLN A 346 46.30 65.35 29.69
N ARG A 347 46.79 65.23 30.93
CA ARG A 347 46.70 64.01 31.73
C ARG A 347 45.25 63.60 31.97
N ILE A 348 44.37 64.55 32.33
CA ILE A 348 42.94 64.30 32.52
C ILE A 348 42.31 63.79 31.21
N GLN A 349 42.57 64.45 30.09
CA GLN A 349 42.08 64.01 28.77
C GLN A 349 42.57 62.60 28.39
N ILE A 350 43.82 62.26 28.70
CA ILE A 350 44.36 60.92 28.46
C ILE A 350 43.61 59.88 29.31
N THR A 351 43.34 60.16 30.58
CA THR A 351 42.53 59.27 31.44
C THR A 351 41.12 59.07 30.89
N GLU A 352 40.42 60.15 30.50
CA GLU A 352 39.07 60.05 29.92
C GLU A 352 39.04 59.26 28.61
N LEU A 353 40.07 59.42 27.77
CA LEU A 353 40.22 58.63 26.54
C LEU A 353 40.48 57.16 26.84
N ASN A 354 41.28 56.84 27.86
CA ASN A 354 41.54 55.46 28.26
C ASN A 354 40.27 54.77 28.80
N GLU A 355 39.45 55.47 29.60
CA GLU A 355 38.15 54.95 30.05
C GLU A 355 37.19 54.69 28.87
N LYS A 356 37.19 55.57 27.87
CA LYS A 356 36.43 55.35 26.61
C LYS A 356 36.96 54.16 25.82
N ILE A 357 38.27 53.96 25.76
CA ILE A 357 38.87 52.79 25.12
C ILE A 357 38.43 51.51 25.85
N GLU A 358 38.49 51.47 27.19
CA GLU A 358 38.07 50.29 27.96
C GLU A 358 36.59 49.94 27.77
N THR A 359 35.71 50.94 27.76
CA THR A 359 34.27 50.75 27.51
C THR A 359 33.99 50.23 26.10
N LEU A 360 34.66 50.78 25.07
CA LEU A 360 34.57 50.27 23.70
C LEU A 360 35.13 48.85 23.56
N GLN A 361 36.22 48.53 24.29
CA GLN A 361 36.80 47.19 24.30
C GLN A 361 35.80 46.15 24.85
N LEU A 362 35.11 46.49 25.94
CA LEU A 362 34.05 45.66 26.51
C LEU A 362 32.88 45.48 25.53
N GLU A 363 32.48 46.54 24.83
CA GLU A 363 31.42 46.45 23.82
C GLU A 363 31.82 45.52 22.66
N ILE A 364 33.05 45.66 22.14
CA ILE A 364 33.61 44.75 21.13
C ILE A 364 33.60 43.29 21.59
N ASP A 365 33.98 43.03 22.85
CA ASP A 365 33.97 41.67 23.40
C ASP A 365 32.54 41.11 23.50
N THR A 366 31.58 41.92 23.92
CA THR A 366 30.17 41.49 23.99
C THR A 366 29.60 41.19 22.60
N LEU A 367 29.85 42.06 21.62
CA LEU A 367 29.44 41.84 20.23
C LEU A 367 30.11 40.61 19.63
N THR A 368 31.39 40.38 19.93
CA THR A 368 32.13 39.21 19.47
C THR A 368 31.52 37.91 20.01
N ARG A 369 31.18 37.87 21.31
CA ARG A 369 30.49 36.71 21.92
C ARG A 369 29.10 36.49 21.32
N LEU A 370 28.36 37.57 21.08
CA LEU A 370 27.01 37.49 20.50
C LEU A 370 27.07 36.95 19.06
N ASN A 371 28.04 37.41 18.27
CA ASN A 371 28.27 36.92 16.91
C ASN A 371 28.70 35.45 16.89
N GLN A 372 29.58 35.02 17.81
CA GLN A 372 29.93 33.60 17.96
C GLN A 372 28.71 32.72 18.31
N LYS A 373 27.84 33.21 19.20
CA LYS A 373 26.59 32.52 19.56
C LYS A 373 25.66 32.41 18.35
N LEU A 374 25.41 33.50 17.64
CA LEU A 374 24.59 33.51 16.42
C LEU A 374 25.12 32.54 15.36
N LYS A 375 26.44 32.48 15.18
CA LYS A 375 27.08 31.52 14.26
C LYS A 375 26.85 30.07 14.69
N SER A 376 26.93 29.77 15.98
CA SER A 376 26.63 28.44 16.53
C SER A 376 25.15 28.07 16.32
N ASP A 377 24.23 28.98 16.65
CA ASP A 377 22.79 28.77 16.51
C ASP A 377 22.40 28.57 15.03
N PHE A 378 23.02 29.33 14.12
CA PHE A 378 22.83 29.19 12.67
C PHE A 378 23.32 27.83 12.15
N LEU A 379 24.49 27.36 12.59
CA LEU A 379 25.02 26.04 12.22
C LEU A 379 24.11 24.91 12.74
N GLU A 380 23.62 25.02 13.98
CA GLU A 380 22.68 24.05 14.56
C GLU A 380 21.36 24.02 13.76
N SER A 381 20.81 25.18 13.43
CA SER A 381 19.60 25.31 12.62
C SER A 381 19.79 24.71 11.22
N THR A 382 20.91 25.02 10.56
CA THR A 382 21.26 24.47 9.24
C THR A 382 21.38 22.95 9.29
N SER A 383 21.98 22.39 10.35
CA SER A 383 22.06 20.94 10.54
C SER A 383 20.67 20.30 10.73
N LYS A 384 19.78 20.93 11.49
CA LYS A 384 18.39 20.45 11.69
C LYS A 384 17.61 20.45 10.36
N ILE A 385 17.71 21.54 9.60
CA ILE A 385 17.06 21.65 8.28
C ILE A 385 17.61 20.58 7.32
N LYS A 386 18.93 20.36 7.30
CA LYS A 386 19.55 19.32 6.46
C LYS A 386 19.05 17.91 6.83
N ASN A 387 18.90 17.63 8.12
CA ASN A 387 18.34 16.35 8.58
C ASN A 387 16.87 16.18 8.18
N GLN A 388 16.06 17.23 8.34
CA GLN A 388 14.66 17.22 7.88
C GLN A 388 14.55 17.03 6.37
N PHE A 389 15.40 17.69 5.59
CA PHE A 389 15.46 17.51 4.13
C PHE A 389 15.78 16.06 3.74
N ASN A 390 16.73 15.42 4.43
CA ASN A 390 17.06 14.01 4.18
C ASN A 390 15.90 13.07 4.52
N ILE A 391 15.15 13.34 5.60
CA ILE A 391 13.95 12.57 5.97
C ILE A 391 12.88 12.70 4.89
N ILE A 392 12.59 13.93 4.46
CA ILE A 392 11.61 14.21 3.39
C ILE A 392 12.03 13.53 2.09
N LYS A 393 13.32 13.58 1.74
CA LYS A 393 13.87 12.91 0.55
C LYS A 393 13.65 11.40 0.62
N SER A 394 13.98 10.76 1.74
CA SER A 394 13.75 9.32 1.95
C SER A 394 12.27 8.94 1.87
N GLN A 395 11.38 9.73 2.45
CA GLN A 395 9.93 9.51 2.36
C GLN A 395 9.42 9.65 0.92
N ASN A 396 9.90 10.66 0.18
CA ASN A 396 9.53 10.87 -1.21
C ASN A 396 9.98 9.69 -2.11
N ASP A 397 11.16 9.15 -1.86
CA ASP A 397 11.64 7.97 -2.58
C ASP A 397 10.78 6.72 -2.25
N LYS A 398 10.40 6.51 -0.98
CA LYS A 398 9.43 5.46 -0.60
C LYS A 398 8.07 5.62 -1.31
N TYR A 399 7.54 6.84 -1.40
CA TYR A 399 6.28 7.10 -2.11
C TYR A 399 6.37 6.87 -3.62
N LYS A 400 7.52 7.17 -4.24
CA LYS A 400 7.75 6.84 -5.66
C LYS A 400 7.72 5.34 -5.90
N ASP A 401 8.32 4.55 -5.02
CA ASP A 401 8.35 3.09 -5.16
C ASP A 401 6.97 2.48 -4.92
N GLN A 402 6.24 2.93 -3.90
CA GLN A 402 4.82 2.56 -3.69
C GLN A 402 3.95 2.89 -4.90
N ARG A 403 4.16 4.05 -5.53
CA ARG A 403 3.44 4.45 -6.74
C ARG A 403 3.77 3.53 -7.92
N LYS A 404 5.04 3.16 -8.11
CA LYS A 404 5.44 2.20 -9.15
C LYS A 404 4.80 0.83 -8.95
N GLN A 405 4.78 0.33 -7.71
CA GLN A 405 4.12 -0.92 -7.36
C GLN A 405 2.63 -0.87 -7.67
N ALA A 406 1.93 0.20 -7.25
CA ALA A 406 0.50 0.37 -7.52
C ALA A 406 0.18 0.44 -9.03
N ILE A 407 1.06 1.05 -9.84
CA ILE A 407 0.91 1.07 -11.30
C ILE A 407 1.07 -0.35 -11.87
N ALA A 408 2.08 -1.10 -11.43
CA ALA A 408 2.28 -2.49 -11.87
C ALA A 408 1.10 -3.40 -11.47
N GLU A 409 0.56 -3.26 -10.27
CA GLU A 409 -0.63 -3.98 -9.81
C GLU A 409 -1.89 -3.59 -10.59
N ARG A 410 -2.01 -2.34 -11.01
CA ARG A 410 -3.12 -1.91 -11.89
C ARG A 410 -3.00 -2.54 -13.26
N ASP A 411 -1.81 -2.49 -13.86
CA ASP A 411 -1.58 -2.98 -15.22
C ASP A 411 -1.78 -4.51 -15.30
N THR A 412 -1.39 -5.25 -14.26
CA THR A 412 -1.69 -6.70 -14.15
C THR A 412 -3.19 -6.97 -14.07
N LYS A 413 -3.93 -6.23 -13.24
CA LYS A 413 -5.40 -6.34 -13.17
C LYS A 413 -6.10 -5.95 -14.48
N ASP A 414 -5.57 -4.98 -15.21
CA ASP A 414 -6.12 -4.60 -16.52
C ASP A 414 -5.93 -5.73 -17.55
N ILE A 415 -4.80 -6.43 -17.52
CA ILE A 415 -4.57 -7.64 -18.34
C ILE A 415 -5.56 -8.74 -17.96
N GLU A 416 -5.71 -9.05 -16.67
CA GLU A 416 -6.68 -10.06 -16.20
C GLU A 416 -8.11 -9.72 -16.61
N LEU A 417 -8.50 -8.44 -16.52
CA LEU A 417 -9.81 -7.96 -16.95
C LEU A 417 -10.01 -8.15 -18.46
N GLN A 418 -8.98 -7.88 -19.28
CA GLN A 418 -9.03 -8.14 -20.72
C GLN A 418 -9.18 -9.62 -21.02
N GLU A 419 -8.45 -10.51 -20.34
CA GLU A 419 -8.61 -11.96 -20.49
C GLU A 419 -10.04 -12.41 -20.13
N MET A 420 -10.59 -11.91 -19.03
CA MET A 420 -11.96 -12.22 -18.60
C MET A 420 -12.99 -11.72 -19.62
N LYS A 421 -12.79 -10.53 -20.21
CA LYS A 421 -13.65 -10.03 -21.31
C LYS A 421 -13.61 -10.95 -22.52
N ILE A 422 -12.43 -11.44 -22.92
CA ILE A 422 -12.27 -12.40 -24.03
C ILE A 422 -13.00 -13.70 -23.71
N ARG A 423 -12.83 -14.26 -22.49
CA ARG A 423 -13.53 -15.48 -22.06
C ARG A 423 -15.05 -15.30 -22.08
N LEU A 424 -15.55 -14.15 -21.63
CA LEU A 424 -16.97 -13.83 -21.62
C LEU A 424 -17.54 -13.65 -23.04
N ALA A 425 -16.77 -13.05 -23.95
CA ALA A 425 -17.13 -12.98 -25.37
C ALA A 425 -17.25 -14.38 -25.99
N HIS A 426 -16.29 -15.28 -25.76
CA HIS A 426 -16.35 -16.67 -26.22
C HIS A 426 -17.53 -17.45 -25.62
N ALA A 427 -17.82 -17.27 -24.33
CA ALA A 427 -18.98 -17.88 -23.69
C ALA A 427 -20.29 -17.38 -24.32
N SER A 428 -20.39 -16.09 -24.60
CA SER A 428 -21.54 -15.47 -25.26
C SER A 428 -21.74 -16.01 -26.67
N GLU A 429 -20.67 -16.17 -27.45
CA GLU A 429 -20.70 -16.78 -28.78
C GLU A 429 -21.20 -18.24 -28.72
N LYS A 430 -20.75 -19.03 -27.74
CA LYS A 430 -21.23 -20.41 -27.54
C LYS A 430 -22.72 -20.45 -27.20
N ILE A 431 -23.19 -19.55 -26.34
CA ILE A 431 -24.62 -19.44 -26.00
C ILE A 431 -25.44 -19.12 -27.24
N GLU A 432 -24.97 -18.20 -28.09
CA GLU A 432 -25.70 -17.84 -29.32
C GLU A 432 -25.76 -19.00 -30.32
N LYS A 433 -24.67 -19.77 -30.49
CA LYS A 433 -24.68 -21.01 -31.29
C LYS A 433 -25.68 -22.06 -30.76
N ILE A 434 -25.78 -22.20 -29.44
CA ILE A 434 -26.78 -23.10 -28.82
C ILE A 434 -28.20 -22.59 -29.08
N ARG A 435 -28.43 -21.27 -29.00
CA ARG A 435 -29.74 -20.67 -29.31
C ARG A 435 -30.13 -20.88 -30.76
N GLU A 436 -29.22 -20.68 -31.71
CA GLU A 436 -29.45 -20.98 -33.13
C GLU A 436 -29.77 -22.45 -33.34
N HIS A 437 -28.99 -23.35 -32.73
CA HIS A 437 -29.26 -24.79 -32.81
C HIS A 437 -30.66 -25.14 -32.27
N ASN A 438 -31.05 -24.58 -31.12
CA ASN A 438 -32.37 -24.78 -30.54
C ASN A 438 -33.50 -24.22 -31.43
N ARG A 439 -33.30 -23.07 -32.09
CA ARG A 439 -34.25 -22.55 -33.09
C ARG A 439 -34.45 -23.53 -34.24
N THR A 440 -33.37 -24.04 -34.83
CA THR A 440 -33.45 -25.01 -35.94
C THR A 440 -34.10 -26.33 -35.51
N LEU A 441 -33.86 -26.78 -34.27
CA LEU A 441 -34.53 -27.96 -33.69
C LEU A 441 -36.02 -27.73 -33.53
N ASN A 442 -36.42 -26.58 -32.98
CA ASN A 442 -37.83 -26.23 -32.83
C ASN A 442 -38.55 -26.11 -34.18
N GLU A 443 -37.90 -25.55 -35.20
CA GLU A 443 -38.44 -25.52 -36.57
C GLU A 443 -38.68 -26.93 -37.12
N LYS A 444 -37.72 -27.86 -36.93
CA LYS A 444 -37.89 -29.28 -37.33
C LYS A 444 -39.02 -29.96 -36.56
N ILE A 445 -39.15 -29.72 -35.26
CA ILE A 445 -40.25 -30.25 -34.45
C ILE A 445 -41.59 -29.77 -35.00
N SER A 446 -41.72 -28.47 -35.29
CA SER A 446 -42.94 -27.90 -35.89
C SER A 446 -43.26 -28.50 -37.26
N GLN A 447 -42.26 -28.71 -38.12
CA GLN A 447 -42.44 -29.38 -39.41
C GLN A 447 -42.93 -30.83 -39.26
N MET A 448 -42.33 -31.60 -38.34
CA MET A 448 -42.76 -32.97 -38.07
C MET A 448 -44.18 -33.03 -37.52
N GLN A 449 -44.55 -32.13 -36.61
CA GLN A 449 -45.91 -32.01 -36.09
C GLN A 449 -46.91 -31.70 -37.22
N HIS A 450 -46.53 -30.83 -38.17
CA HIS A 450 -47.38 -30.50 -39.31
C HIS A 450 -47.55 -31.68 -40.29
N HIS A 451 -46.51 -32.47 -40.51
CA HIS A 451 -46.61 -33.73 -41.27
C HIS A 451 -47.49 -34.75 -40.56
N HIS A 452 -47.36 -34.89 -39.24
CA HIS A 452 -48.16 -35.83 -38.46
C HIS A 452 -49.65 -35.46 -38.41
N ALA A 453 -49.98 -34.17 -38.47
CA ALA A 453 -51.35 -33.69 -38.60
C ALA A 453 -51.95 -33.95 -40.00
N ASN A 454 -51.13 -33.96 -41.06
CA ASN A 454 -51.57 -34.22 -42.43
C ASN A 454 -51.63 -35.72 -42.80
N SER A 455 -50.99 -36.61 -42.03
CA SER A 455 -50.99 -38.06 -42.28
C SER A 455 -52.09 -38.85 -41.54
N GLN A 456 -53.05 -38.18 -40.90
CA GLN A 456 -54.16 -38.83 -40.17
C GLN A 456 -55.40 -39.15 -41.03
N SER A 457 -55.32 -39.14 -42.36
CA SER A 457 -56.47 -39.43 -43.24
C SER A 457 -56.22 -40.55 -44.25
N GLU A 458 -55.75 -41.71 -43.84
CA GLU A 458 -55.86 -42.91 -44.68
C GLU A 458 -55.91 -44.19 -43.82
N THR A 459 -57.11 -44.73 -43.68
CA THR A 459 -57.39 -46.02 -43.04
C THR A 459 -57.00 -47.16 -43.99
N LEU A 460 -56.01 -47.97 -43.60
CA LEU A 460 -55.63 -49.21 -44.28
C LEU A 460 -55.52 -50.38 -43.26
N PRO A 461 -55.74 -51.63 -43.72
CA PRO A 461 -56.25 -52.73 -42.91
C PRO A 461 -55.22 -53.38 -41.97
N LEU A 462 -55.74 -53.72 -40.79
CA LEU A 462 -55.14 -54.53 -39.73
C LEU A 462 -54.83 -55.94 -40.27
N ASP A 463 -53.55 -56.25 -40.45
CA ASP A 463 -52.94 -57.53 -39.99
C ASP A 463 -51.45 -57.66 -40.34
N ILE A 464 -50.88 -56.68 -41.07
CA ILE A 464 -49.41 -56.51 -41.20
C ILE A 464 -48.82 -55.67 -40.04
N TYR A 465 -49.69 -55.11 -39.18
CA TYR A 465 -49.35 -54.04 -38.22
C TYR A 465 -48.63 -54.49 -36.95
N LYS A 466 -48.62 -55.78 -36.59
CA LYS A 466 -47.92 -56.25 -35.38
C LYS A 466 -46.41 -56.32 -35.59
N ASN A 467 -45.95 -56.88 -36.72
CA ASN A 467 -44.51 -56.88 -37.06
C ASN A 467 -43.99 -55.49 -37.43
N SER A 468 -44.80 -54.63 -38.05
CA SER A 468 -44.40 -53.25 -38.37
C SER A 468 -44.28 -52.36 -37.13
N LYS A 469 -45.18 -52.46 -36.15
CA LYS A 469 -45.06 -51.72 -34.90
C LYS A 469 -43.88 -52.18 -34.05
N GLU A 470 -43.61 -53.48 -34.01
CA GLU A 470 -42.41 -54.00 -33.32
C GLU A 470 -41.12 -53.58 -34.03
N LEU A 471 -41.08 -53.55 -35.37
CA LEU A 471 -39.93 -53.02 -36.11
C LEU A 471 -39.75 -51.52 -35.89
N ALA A 472 -40.82 -50.73 -35.92
CA ALA A 472 -40.78 -49.30 -35.66
C ALA A 472 -40.37 -48.99 -34.21
N TYR A 473 -40.85 -49.77 -33.24
CA TYR A 473 -40.44 -49.65 -31.84
C TYR A 473 -38.97 -50.03 -31.64
N ASN A 474 -38.50 -51.09 -32.31
CA ASN A 474 -37.09 -51.47 -32.32
C ASN A 474 -36.20 -50.43 -33.00
N GLU A 475 -36.67 -49.74 -34.05
CA GLU A 475 -35.96 -48.61 -34.66
C GLU A 475 -35.89 -47.42 -33.72
N VAL A 476 -36.97 -47.06 -33.03
CA VAL A 476 -36.97 -46.00 -32.02
C VAL A 476 -36.03 -46.32 -30.87
N LEU A 477 -36.03 -47.56 -30.36
CA LEU A 477 -35.09 -48.00 -29.33
C LEU A 477 -33.64 -47.99 -29.83
N ARG A 478 -33.37 -48.41 -31.07
CA ARG A 478 -32.03 -48.31 -31.66
C ARG A 478 -31.56 -46.87 -31.80
N GLU A 479 -32.43 -45.96 -32.25
CA GLU A 479 -32.11 -44.55 -32.31
C GLU A 479 -31.88 -43.95 -30.93
N GLU A 480 -32.65 -44.37 -29.92
CA GLU A 480 -32.51 -43.89 -28.55
C GLU A 480 -31.22 -44.40 -27.91
N ILE A 481 -30.87 -45.67 -28.11
CA ILE A 481 -29.57 -46.24 -27.74
C ILE A 481 -28.44 -45.46 -28.44
N PHE A 482 -28.55 -45.21 -29.75
CA PHE A 482 -27.53 -44.48 -30.49
C PHE A 482 -27.37 -43.02 -30.01
N LYS A 483 -28.49 -42.35 -29.66
CA LYS A 483 -28.48 -41.01 -29.05
C LYS A 483 -27.79 -41.04 -27.70
N LYS A 484 -28.08 -42.03 -26.85
CA LYS A 484 -27.47 -42.21 -25.53
C LYS A 484 -25.98 -42.55 -25.63
N ASP A 485 -25.58 -43.41 -26.57
CA ASP A 485 -24.17 -43.71 -26.85
C ASP A 485 -23.43 -42.48 -27.35
N THR A 486 -24.04 -41.69 -28.24
CA THR A 486 -23.47 -40.43 -28.71
C THR A 486 -23.33 -39.42 -27.56
N GLU A 487 -24.30 -39.36 -26.66
CA GLU A 487 -24.27 -38.51 -25.46
C GLU A 487 -23.15 -38.97 -24.49
N LEU A 488 -23.00 -40.28 -24.28
CA LEU A 488 -21.92 -40.87 -23.48
C LEU A 488 -20.54 -40.58 -24.06
N VAL A 489 -20.39 -40.66 -25.39
CA VAL A 489 -19.14 -40.30 -26.08
C VAL A 489 -18.84 -38.81 -25.94
N ARG A 490 -19.85 -37.93 -26.02
CA ARG A 490 -19.68 -36.49 -25.76
C ARG A 490 -19.25 -36.22 -24.32
N LYS A 491 -19.94 -36.82 -23.34
CA LYS A 491 -19.57 -36.70 -21.91
C LYS A 491 -18.16 -37.23 -21.65
N SER A 492 -17.76 -38.35 -22.25
CA SER A 492 -16.39 -38.87 -22.14
C SER A 492 -15.34 -37.92 -22.74
N LYS A 493 -15.64 -37.28 -23.88
CA LYS A 493 -14.75 -36.25 -24.46
C LYS A 493 -14.66 -35.01 -23.58
N ASP A 494 -15.76 -34.58 -22.97
CA ASP A 494 -15.76 -33.45 -22.04
C ASP A 494 -14.99 -33.77 -20.75
N ILE A 495 -15.13 -34.99 -20.21
CA ILE A 495 -14.32 -35.47 -19.07
C ILE A 495 -12.82 -35.42 -19.43
N LEU A 496 -12.42 -35.95 -20.58
CA LEU A 496 -11.02 -35.89 -21.05
C LEU A 496 -10.52 -34.45 -21.23
N ARG A 497 -11.38 -33.53 -21.68
CA ARG A 497 -11.04 -32.11 -21.80
C ARG A 497 -10.81 -31.48 -20.42
N LEU A 498 -11.72 -31.73 -19.47
CA LEU A 498 -11.62 -31.24 -18.10
C LEU A 498 -10.40 -31.82 -17.37
N GLU A 499 -10.07 -33.09 -17.59
CA GLU A 499 -8.84 -33.69 -17.04
C GLU A 499 -7.56 -33.02 -17.57
N LYS A 500 -7.56 -32.65 -18.86
CA LYS A 500 -6.45 -31.90 -19.46
C LYS A 500 -6.36 -30.48 -18.88
N GLU A 501 -7.48 -29.76 -18.78
CA GLU A 501 -7.54 -28.43 -18.16
C GLU A 501 -7.07 -28.48 -16.68
N LEU A 502 -7.47 -29.52 -15.92
CA LEU A 502 -7.02 -29.75 -14.55
C LEU A 502 -5.52 -30.00 -14.46
N LYS A 503 -4.95 -30.73 -15.41
CA LYS A 503 -3.51 -30.99 -15.47
C LYS A 503 -2.74 -29.71 -15.77
N GLU A 504 -3.19 -28.92 -16.75
CA GLU A 504 -2.60 -27.63 -17.09
C GLU A 504 -2.64 -26.69 -15.87
N LEU A 505 -3.78 -26.57 -15.17
CA LEU A 505 -3.89 -25.77 -13.95
C LEU A 505 -2.94 -26.22 -12.83
N LYS A 506 -2.76 -27.53 -12.64
CA LYS A 506 -1.79 -28.05 -11.66
C LYS A 506 -0.37 -27.65 -12.02
N ASP A 507 0.00 -27.75 -13.29
CA ASP A 507 1.32 -27.34 -13.77
C ASP A 507 1.52 -25.82 -13.59
N THR A 508 0.49 -25.00 -13.85
CA THR A 508 0.54 -23.55 -13.58
C THR A 508 0.71 -23.24 -12.09
N ILE A 509 0.03 -23.97 -11.20
CA ILE A 509 0.18 -23.80 -9.74
C ILE A 509 1.60 -24.18 -9.29
N ILE A 510 2.17 -25.27 -9.83
CA ILE A 510 3.55 -25.66 -9.53
C ILE A 510 4.52 -24.59 -10.02
N GLN A 511 4.31 -24.05 -11.24
CA GLN A 511 5.13 -22.99 -11.78
C GLN A 511 5.02 -21.69 -10.96
N ALA A 512 3.81 -21.28 -10.58
CA ALA A 512 3.59 -20.13 -9.72
C ALA A 512 4.26 -20.31 -8.34
N LYS A 513 4.16 -21.50 -7.73
CA LYS A 513 4.88 -21.82 -6.49
C LYS A 513 6.40 -21.76 -6.64
N SER A 514 6.94 -22.17 -7.79
CA SER A 514 8.38 -22.06 -8.06
C SER A 514 8.86 -20.63 -8.37
N GLN A 515 7.94 -19.74 -8.76
CA GLN A 515 8.21 -18.32 -9.00
C GLN A 515 8.05 -17.47 -7.74
N ILE A 516 7.31 -17.95 -6.74
CA ILE A 516 7.32 -17.38 -5.39
C ILE A 516 8.69 -17.72 -4.80
N ASN A 517 9.61 -16.78 -4.99
CA ASN A 517 10.97 -16.88 -4.50
C ASN A 517 10.93 -16.66 -2.98
N GLU A 518 10.82 -17.74 -2.20
CA GLU A 518 10.75 -17.67 -0.73
C GLU A 518 11.93 -16.86 -0.15
N ASP A 519 13.08 -16.89 -0.81
CA ASP A 519 14.26 -16.10 -0.47
C ASP A 519 14.01 -14.58 -0.61
N GLU A 520 13.21 -14.13 -1.57
CA GLU A 520 12.90 -12.71 -1.76
C GLU A 520 11.97 -12.19 -0.64
N TYR A 521 10.99 -13.00 -0.22
CA TYR A 521 10.15 -12.68 0.93
C TYR A 521 10.93 -12.69 2.25
N GLN A 522 11.85 -13.64 2.40
CA GLN A 522 12.72 -13.71 3.58
C GLN A 522 13.65 -12.48 3.65
N ASN A 523 14.21 -12.06 2.52
CA ASN A 523 15.03 -10.84 2.46
C ASN A 523 14.20 -9.58 2.80
N ILE A 524 12.95 -9.48 2.32
CA ILE A 524 12.05 -8.37 2.68
C ILE A 524 11.74 -8.37 4.18
N LEU A 525 11.51 -9.54 4.78
CA LEU A 525 11.29 -9.68 6.22
C LEU A 525 12.53 -9.25 7.02
N ASP A 526 13.72 -9.71 6.64
CA ASP A 526 14.98 -9.36 7.30
C ASP A 526 15.26 -7.85 7.22
N ASP A 527 14.96 -7.21 6.09
CA ASP A 527 15.10 -5.76 5.94
C ASP A 527 14.06 -4.98 6.76
N LYS A 528 12.84 -5.52 6.93
CA LYS A 528 11.83 -4.95 7.82
C LYS A 528 12.22 -5.07 9.28
N ASP A 529 12.83 -6.17 9.68
CA ASP A 529 13.34 -6.35 11.04
C ASP A 529 14.49 -5.38 11.36
N LYS A 530 15.41 -5.15 10.40
CA LYS A 530 16.43 -4.09 10.52
C LYS A 530 15.81 -2.70 10.65
N GLU A 531 14.78 -2.39 9.85
CA GLU A 531 14.07 -1.11 9.93
C GLU A 531 13.41 -0.91 11.30
N ILE A 532 12.78 -1.96 11.85
CA ILE A 532 12.21 -1.97 13.20
C ILE A 532 13.30 -1.73 14.26
N GLU A 533 14.47 -2.35 14.11
CA GLU A 533 15.58 -2.19 15.05
C GLU A 533 16.13 -0.75 15.07
N ILE A 534 16.26 -0.13 13.88
CA ILE A 534 16.65 1.29 13.76
C ILE A 534 15.61 2.19 14.43
N LEU A 535 14.32 1.96 14.18
CA LEU A 535 13.23 2.74 14.79
C LEU A 535 13.23 2.59 16.32
N LYS A 536 13.47 1.39 16.86
CA LYS A 536 13.65 1.17 18.30
C LYS A 536 14.83 1.97 18.85
N GLY A 537 15.94 2.05 18.12
CA GLY A 537 17.11 2.87 18.46
C GLY A 537 16.78 4.37 18.51
N MET A 538 16.09 4.88 17.48
CA MET A 538 15.65 6.28 17.43
C MET A 538 14.68 6.61 18.57
N LEU A 539 13.74 5.72 18.89
CA LEU A 539 12.80 5.90 20.00
C LEU A 539 13.51 5.96 21.35
N LYS A 540 14.49 5.07 21.59
CA LYS A 540 15.33 5.10 22.80
C LYS A 540 16.12 6.42 22.90
N GLY A 541 16.68 6.90 21.78
CA GLY A 541 17.35 8.20 21.70
C GLY A 541 16.42 9.35 22.08
N ALA A 542 15.25 9.44 21.45
CA ALA A 542 14.25 10.46 21.73
C ALA A 542 13.76 10.43 23.20
N TYR A 543 13.59 9.24 23.77
CA TYR A 543 13.21 9.06 25.16
C TYR A 543 14.30 9.56 26.12
N SER A 544 15.57 9.25 25.83
CA SER A 544 16.70 9.74 26.61
C SER A 544 16.83 11.27 26.57
N GLU A 545 16.60 11.88 25.41
CA GLU A 545 16.64 13.34 25.24
C GLU A 545 15.49 14.02 25.99
N THR A 546 14.28 13.46 25.89
CA THR A 546 13.10 13.95 26.63
C THR A 546 13.35 13.90 28.14
N ARG A 547 13.92 12.79 28.64
CA ARG A 547 14.28 12.64 30.06
C ARG A 547 15.31 13.68 30.52
N VAL A 548 16.30 14.01 29.69
CA VAL A 548 17.27 15.08 29.99
C VAL A 548 16.58 16.45 30.03
N LYS A 549 15.67 16.74 29.10
CA LYS A 549 14.89 17.99 29.07
C LYS A 549 13.97 18.11 30.30
N GLU A 550 13.30 17.03 30.69
CA GLU A 550 12.50 16.97 31.92
C GLU A 550 13.37 17.23 33.16
N GLY A 551 14.57 16.64 33.23
CA GLY A 551 15.53 16.91 34.31
C GLY A 551 15.94 18.39 34.37
N LYS A 552 16.19 19.04 33.23
CA LYS A 552 16.47 20.48 33.17
C LYS A 552 15.27 21.32 33.60
N LEU A 553 14.07 20.99 33.14
CA LEU A 553 12.82 21.65 33.55
C LEU A 553 12.58 21.51 35.05
N PHE A 554 12.81 20.33 35.62
CA PHE A 554 12.71 20.09 37.05
C PHE A 554 13.68 21.00 37.83
N MET A 555 14.93 21.11 37.39
CA MET A 555 15.92 22.02 38.00
C MET A 555 15.51 23.50 37.88
N MET A 556 14.93 23.90 36.75
CA MET A 556 14.39 25.25 36.57
C MET A 556 13.20 25.53 37.49
N ARG A 557 12.25 24.60 37.60
CA ARG A 557 11.10 24.73 38.53
C ARG A 557 11.58 24.87 39.98
N ARG A 558 12.58 24.08 40.38
CA ARG A 558 13.19 24.18 41.72
C ARG A 558 13.84 25.54 41.96
N LYS A 559 14.59 26.07 40.98
CA LYS A 559 15.17 27.41 41.07
C LYS A 559 14.11 28.51 41.18
N LEU A 560 13.05 28.42 40.37
CA LEU A 560 11.93 29.37 40.41
C LEU A 560 11.17 29.29 41.74
N GLY A 561 10.96 28.08 42.28
CA GLY A 561 10.40 27.87 43.61
C GLY A 561 11.24 28.56 44.69
N ASN A 562 12.56 28.32 44.70
CA ASN A 562 13.45 28.98 45.65
C ASN A 562 13.43 30.53 45.52
N ILE A 563 13.29 31.07 44.31
CA ILE A 563 13.17 32.52 44.09
C ILE A 563 11.82 33.03 44.63
N SER A 564 10.73 32.30 44.38
CA SER A 564 9.39 32.61 44.89
C SER A 564 9.38 32.63 46.42
N ASP A 565 9.96 31.62 47.08
CA ASP A 565 10.07 31.56 48.54
C ASP A 565 10.88 32.74 49.08
N LYS A 566 11.97 33.12 48.39
CA LYS A 566 12.80 34.27 48.76
C LYS A 566 12.03 35.58 48.63
N LEU A 567 11.29 35.77 47.54
CA LEU A 567 10.43 36.94 47.35
C LEU A 567 9.32 37.00 48.41
N GLY A 568 8.68 35.87 48.72
CA GLY A 568 7.71 35.74 49.81
C GLY A 568 8.28 36.20 51.16
N SER A 569 9.48 35.73 51.50
CA SER A 569 10.16 36.15 52.74
C SER A 569 10.54 37.64 52.77
N MET A 570 10.75 38.26 51.60
CA MET A 570 11.03 39.70 51.51
C MET A 570 9.75 40.53 51.62
N THR A 571 8.62 40.06 51.08
CA THR A 571 7.31 40.70 51.28
C THR A 571 6.91 40.64 52.75
N ASP A 572 7.07 39.49 53.42
CA ASP A 572 6.75 39.34 54.85
C ASP A 572 7.62 40.27 55.72
N ARG A 573 8.92 40.39 55.39
CA ARG A 573 9.81 41.36 56.05
C ARG A 573 9.36 42.80 55.82
N ASN A 574 9.01 43.19 54.60
CA ASN A 574 8.54 44.53 54.31
C ASN A 574 7.21 44.85 55.00
N GLU A 575 6.34 43.86 55.18
CA GLU A 575 5.10 44.01 55.93
C GLU A 575 5.37 44.24 57.42
N HIS A 576 6.31 43.50 58.01
CA HIS A 576 6.78 43.77 59.37
C HIS A 576 7.46 45.13 59.53
N THR A 577 8.28 45.56 58.55
CA THR A 577 8.90 46.89 58.58
C THR A 577 7.85 48.00 58.52
N ARG A 578 6.80 47.83 57.68
CA ARG A 578 5.66 48.76 57.60
C ARG A 578 4.86 48.81 58.90
N GLN A 579 4.62 47.67 59.56
CA GLN A 579 3.97 47.65 60.87
C GLN A 579 4.78 48.39 61.93
N HIS A 580 6.12 48.30 61.88
CA HIS A 580 6.99 49.05 62.80
C HIS A 580 7.08 50.55 62.50
N THR A 581 6.96 50.98 61.25
CA THR A 581 7.00 52.42 60.90
C THR A 581 5.69 53.15 61.21
N THR A 582 4.60 52.43 61.45
CA THR A 582 3.29 53.03 61.76
C THR A 582 3.07 53.20 63.28
N LEU A 583 4.04 52.77 64.10
CA LEU A 583 3.99 52.80 65.57
C LEU A 583 5.02 53.76 66.21
N ILE A 584 5.71 54.57 65.39
CA ILE A 584 6.55 55.70 65.80
C ILE A 584 5.87 56.96 65.27
#